data_AF-A0A7S0MSH9-F1
#
_entry.id   AF-A0A7S0MSH9-F1
#
_cell.length_a   1.000
_cell.length_b   1.000
_cell.length_c   1.000
_cell.angle_alpha   90.00
_cell.angle_beta   90.00
_cell.angle_gamma   90.00
#
_symmetry.space_group_name_H-M   'P 1'
#
loop_
_entity.id
_entity.type
_entity.pdbx_description
1 polymer ?
#
loop_
_entity_poly.entity_id
_entity_poly.type
_entity_poly.pdbx_seq_one_letter_code
_entity_poly.pdbx_strand_id
1 'polypeptide(L)'
;NVQRYGPDAYLHTGLYTFLTGPADNRAPVEARFSYMWRKIDGAWKIVHHHSSALPKAPGAAVEEAESEDMYPIAQANFKSWNDALQTQDYEKVADLYAKKDLSFLPTVSPKFIRDGDSAKEYFMEFLKKLPDGTVTSDNVQRYGPDAYLHTGLYTFLTGPAESRAPVEARFSYMWRKIDGAWKIVHHHSSALPKAPGAAVEEAESEDMYPIAQANFKSWNDALQTKDYEKVASLYSKTDLSFLPTVSPKFIQDGQSTQEYFMEFLKKLPDGT
;
A
#
# COMPACT_ATOMS: atom_id res chain seq x y z
N ASN A 1 -7.23 -7.07 8.35
CA ASN A 1 -7.13 -6.04 9.43
C ASN A 1 -7.91 -4.79 9.02
N VAL A 2 -8.75 -4.22 9.89
CA VAL A 2 -9.52 -3.00 9.59
C VAL A 2 -9.27 -1.93 10.64
N GLN A 3 -9.03 -0.69 10.21
CA GLN A 3 -8.75 0.45 11.07
C GLN A 3 -9.61 1.66 10.68
N ARG A 4 -10.28 2.28 11.64
CA ARG A 4 -11.22 3.38 11.40
C ARG A 4 -10.54 4.75 11.52
N TYR A 5 -10.81 5.64 10.57
CA TYR A 5 -10.23 6.99 10.46
C TYR A 5 -11.32 8.07 10.39
N GLY A 6 -12.38 7.91 11.19
CA GLY A 6 -13.53 8.80 11.26
C GLY A 6 -14.87 8.06 11.05
N PRO A 7 -16.00 8.78 11.03
CA PRO A 7 -17.30 8.19 10.74
C PRO A 7 -17.37 7.60 9.33
N ASP A 8 -16.73 8.27 8.37
CA ASP A 8 -16.87 8.07 6.93
C ASP A 8 -15.56 7.64 6.23
N ALA A 9 -14.58 7.11 6.98
CA ALA A 9 -13.33 6.59 6.41
C ALA A 9 -12.78 5.40 7.20
N TYR A 10 -12.29 4.37 6.49
CA TYR A 10 -11.59 3.23 7.09
C TYR A 10 -10.55 2.62 6.13
N LEU A 11 -9.47 2.09 6.70
CA LEU A 11 -8.45 1.32 6.02
C LEU A 11 -8.73 -0.17 6.23
N HIS A 12 -8.74 -0.95 5.15
CA HIS A 12 -8.77 -2.41 5.17
C HIS A 12 -7.47 -2.93 4.54
N THR A 13 -6.61 -3.54 5.33
CA THR A 13 -5.36 -4.17 4.87
C THR A 13 -5.44 -5.68 5.06
N GLY A 14 -4.80 -6.42 4.17
CA GLY A 14 -4.78 -7.87 4.30
C GLY A 14 -4.05 -8.61 3.18
N LEU A 15 -4.22 -9.92 3.17
CA LEU A 15 -3.61 -10.86 2.24
C LEU A 15 -4.72 -11.57 1.46
N TYR A 16 -4.45 -11.92 0.20
CA TYR A 16 -5.42 -12.61 -0.65
C TYR A 16 -4.73 -13.41 -1.76
N THR A 17 -5.41 -14.44 -2.24
CA THR A 17 -4.95 -15.27 -3.36
C THR A 17 -5.88 -15.08 -4.55
N PHE A 18 -5.31 -14.87 -5.73
CA PHE A 18 -6.05 -14.89 -6.99
C PHE A 18 -5.40 -15.86 -7.98
N LEU A 19 -6.21 -16.46 -8.84
CA LEU A 19 -5.73 -17.42 -9.83
C LEU A 19 -5.31 -16.68 -11.11
N THR A 20 -4.17 -17.07 -11.68
CA THR A 20 -3.65 -16.55 -12.96
C THR A 20 -3.30 -17.68 -13.92
N GLY A 21 -3.35 -17.43 -15.22
CA GLY A 21 -3.11 -18.44 -16.25
C GLY A 21 -4.40 -18.90 -16.96
N PRO A 22 -4.28 -19.71 -18.03
CA PRO A 22 -5.43 -20.22 -18.76
C PRO A 22 -6.25 -21.20 -17.91
N ALA A 23 -7.50 -21.45 -18.32
CA ALA A 23 -8.48 -22.16 -17.48
C ALA A 23 -8.07 -23.59 -17.10
N ASP A 24 -7.24 -24.24 -17.93
CA ASP A 24 -6.68 -25.59 -17.78
C ASP A 24 -5.36 -25.63 -17.00
N ASN A 25 -4.71 -24.49 -16.75
CA ASN A 25 -3.43 -24.39 -16.04
C ASN A 25 -3.36 -23.12 -15.17
N ARG A 26 -4.28 -23.02 -14.20
CA ARG A 26 -4.36 -21.91 -13.25
C ARG A 26 -3.31 -22.07 -12.12
N ALA A 27 -2.47 -21.06 -11.92
CA ALA A 27 -1.55 -20.96 -10.79
C ALA A 27 -2.05 -19.94 -9.74
N PRO A 28 -2.02 -20.25 -8.44
CA PRO A 28 -2.32 -19.28 -7.39
C PRO A 28 -1.22 -18.22 -7.30
N VAL A 29 -1.63 -16.96 -7.21
CA VAL A 29 -0.77 -15.81 -6.91
C VAL A 29 -1.25 -15.20 -5.61
N GLU A 30 -0.40 -15.28 -4.59
CA GLU A 30 -0.61 -14.58 -3.33
C GLU A 30 -0.17 -13.13 -3.45
N ALA A 31 -1.03 -12.27 -2.93
CA ALA A 31 -0.85 -10.84 -2.90
C ALA A 31 -1.31 -10.26 -1.57
N ARG A 32 -0.90 -9.03 -1.36
CA ARG A 32 -1.23 -8.21 -0.20
C ARG A 32 -1.87 -6.93 -0.68
N PHE A 33 -2.88 -6.46 0.05
CA PHE A 33 -3.66 -5.29 -0.31
C PHE A 33 -3.74 -4.27 0.83
N SER A 34 -4.05 -3.05 0.46
CA SER A 34 -4.44 -1.96 1.36
C SER A 34 -5.48 -1.12 0.63
N TYR A 35 -6.72 -1.14 1.10
CA TYR A 35 -7.82 -0.32 0.59
C TYR A 35 -8.16 0.76 1.62
N MET A 36 -8.10 2.03 1.25
CA MET A 36 -8.79 3.08 2.02
C MET A 36 -10.14 3.34 1.37
N TRP A 37 -11.20 3.20 2.16
CA TRP A 37 -12.57 3.48 1.77
C TRP A 37 -13.00 4.79 2.40
N ARG A 38 -13.67 5.64 1.62
CA ARG A 38 -14.25 6.90 2.08
C ARG A 38 -15.69 7.01 1.60
N LYS A 39 -16.57 7.58 2.42
CA LYS A 39 -17.94 7.89 1.99
C LYS A 39 -17.92 9.20 1.20
N ILE A 40 -18.35 9.15 -0.06
CA ILE A 40 -18.46 10.27 -0.99
C ILE A 40 -19.89 10.25 -1.55
N ASP A 41 -20.61 11.35 -1.43
CA ASP A 41 -22.02 11.50 -1.85
C ASP A 41 -22.93 10.37 -1.35
N GLY A 42 -22.71 9.95 -0.10
CA GLY A 42 -23.47 8.89 0.57
C GLY A 42 -23.01 7.45 0.26
N ALA A 43 -22.19 7.24 -0.78
CA ALA A 43 -21.69 5.93 -1.19
C ALA A 43 -20.24 5.69 -0.71
N TRP A 44 -19.90 4.44 -0.37
CA TRP A 44 -18.50 4.06 -0.14
C TRP A 44 -17.73 4.00 -1.45
N LYS A 45 -16.59 4.69 -1.52
CA LYS A 45 -15.66 4.71 -2.66
C LYS A 45 -14.26 4.31 -2.21
N ILE A 46 -13.54 3.64 -3.10
CA ILE A 46 -12.12 3.36 -2.95
C ILE A 46 -11.35 4.66 -3.25
N VAL A 47 -10.70 5.24 -2.24
CA VAL A 47 -9.83 6.43 -2.37
C VAL A 47 -8.34 6.07 -2.33
N HIS A 48 -8.01 4.89 -1.80
CA HIS A 48 -6.69 4.28 -2.01
C HIS A 48 -6.84 2.77 -2.23
N HIS A 49 -6.02 2.23 -3.13
CA HIS A 49 -5.83 0.80 -3.33
C HIS A 49 -4.36 0.55 -3.67
N HIS A 50 -3.59 -0.05 -2.77
CA HIS A 50 -2.29 -0.63 -3.08
C HIS A 50 -2.38 -2.14 -3.01
N SER A 51 -2.19 -2.81 -4.15
CA SER A 51 -2.05 -4.26 -4.19
C SER A 51 -0.72 -4.66 -4.84
N SER A 52 -0.06 -5.67 -4.27
CA SER A 52 1.16 -6.25 -4.81
C SER A 52 1.17 -7.75 -4.62
N ALA A 53 1.53 -8.51 -5.66
CA ALA A 53 1.97 -9.89 -5.48
C ALA A 53 3.23 -9.94 -4.58
N LEU A 54 3.42 -11.06 -3.90
CA LEU A 54 4.63 -11.30 -3.11
C LEU A 54 5.88 -11.42 -4.03
N PRO A 55 7.10 -11.10 -3.54
CA PRO A 55 8.13 -10.48 -4.39
C PRO A 55 8.89 -11.41 -5.36
N LYS A 56 9.09 -10.93 -6.60
CA LYS A 56 10.32 -11.17 -7.40
C LYS A 56 10.66 -9.96 -8.31
N ALA A 57 11.93 -9.84 -8.68
CA ALA A 57 12.66 -8.58 -8.96
C ALA A 57 12.30 -7.83 -10.28
N PRO A 58 12.44 -6.48 -10.37
CA PRO A 58 11.40 -5.51 -10.82
C PRO A 58 11.77 -4.60 -12.04
N GLY A 59 10.94 -3.60 -12.40
CA GLY A 59 11.41 -2.38 -13.13
C GLY A 59 10.38 -1.33 -13.61
N ALA A 60 10.82 -0.05 -13.58
CA ALA A 60 10.43 1.19 -14.30
C ALA A 60 9.11 1.95 -13.97
N ALA A 61 9.19 3.30 -13.91
CA ALA A 61 8.23 4.26 -13.31
C ALA A 61 7.80 5.47 -14.21
N VAL A 62 6.89 6.36 -13.72
CA VAL A 62 6.47 7.69 -14.28
C VAL A 62 5.75 8.58 -13.22
N GLU A 63 5.65 9.91 -13.49
CA GLU A 63 5.31 11.06 -12.58
C GLU A 63 3.80 11.48 -12.42
N GLU A 64 3.50 12.64 -11.80
CA GLU A 64 2.42 12.82 -10.78
C GLU A 64 1.89 14.28 -10.54
N ALA A 65 1.02 14.51 -9.52
CA ALA A 65 0.51 15.80 -9.02
C ALA A 65 0.21 15.88 -7.48
N GLU A 66 0.33 17.08 -6.88
CA GLU A 66 0.38 17.37 -5.40
C GLU A 66 -0.94 17.91 -4.73
N SER A 67 -0.98 18.00 -3.38
CA SER A 67 -1.97 18.77 -2.60
C SER A 67 -1.39 19.45 -1.33
N GLU A 68 -1.83 20.68 -0.96
CA GLU A 68 -0.95 21.69 -0.34
C GLU A 68 -0.75 21.73 1.22
N ASP A 69 -1.64 21.22 2.09
CA ASP A 69 -1.52 21.47 3.56
C ASP A 69 -0.71 20.41 4.33
N MET A 70 -0.88 19.12 4.02
CA MET A 70 -0.17 18.03 4.72
C MET A 70 1.18 17.68 4.10
N TYR A 71 1.47 18.18 2.89
CA TYR A 71 2.64 17.79 2.11
C TYR A 71 3.98 18.17 2.77
N PRO A 72 4.19 19.40 3.32
CA PRO A 72 5.41 19.71 4.06
C PRO A 72 5.61 18.84 5.32
N ILE A 73 4.51 18.43 5.97
CA ILE A 73 4.53 17.52 7.13
C ILE A 73 4.92 16.10 6.67
N ALA A 74 4.38 15.63 5.55
CA ALA A 74 4.72 14.34 4.96
C ALA A 74 6.21 14.27 4.58
N GLN A 75 6.74 15.30 3.91
CA GLN A 75 8.16 15.41 3.58
C GLN A 75 9.05 15.42 4.84
N ALA A 76 8.69 16.21 5.87
CA ALA A 76 9.45 16.26 7.13
C ALA A 76 9.43 14.94 7.91
N ASN A 77 8.29 14.24 7.94
CA ASN A 77 8.15 12.93 8.59
C ASN A 77 8.86 11.83 7.80
N PHE A 78 8.79 11.83 6.46
CA PHE A 78 9.58 10.92 5.62
C PHE A 78 11.07 11.15 5.80
N LYS A 79 11.53 12.42 5.80
CA LYS A 79 12.94 12.75 6.06
C LYS A 79 13.38 12.26 7.43
N SER A 80 12.58 12.49 8.47
CA SER A 80 12.88 12.01 9.83
C SER A 80 12.98 10.48 9.89
N TRP A 81 12.18 9.77 9.11
CA TRP A 81 12.26 8.32 8.97
C TRP A 81 13.51 7.86 8.20
N ASN A 82 13.86 8.50 7.07
CA ASN A 82 15.06 8.16 6.32
C ASN A 82 16.35 8.52 7.09
N ASP A 83 16.36 9.66 7.79
CA ASP A 83 17.45 10.06 8.71
C ASP A 83 17.63 9.01 9.82
N ALA A 84 16.54 8.48 10.39
CA ALA A 84 16.62 7.40 11.38
C ALA A 84 17.26 6.13 10.80
N LEU A 85 16.99 5.77 9.53
CA LEU A 85 17.71 4.65 8.88
C LEU A 85 19.23 4.91 8.84
N GLN A 86 19.66 6.15 8.56
CA GLN A 86 21.09 6.49 8.49
C GLN A 86 21.82 6.38 9.83
N THR A 87 21.09 6.41 10.96
CA THR A 87 21.70 6.21 12.28
C THR A 87 22.14 4.76 12.55
N GLN A 88 21.72 3.80 11.71
CA GLN A 88 21.88 2.35 11.91
C GLN A 88 21.27 1.80 13.21
N ASP A 89 20.49 2.64 13.91
CA ASP A 89 19.84 2.33 15.18
C ASP A 89 18.41 1.85 14.93
N TYR A 90 18.25 0.53 14.96
CA TYR A 90 16.97 -0.14 14.71
C TYR A 90 15.92 0.14 15.79
N GLU A 91 16.31 0.61 16.98
CA GLU A 91 15.38 1.08 18.01
C GLU A 91 14.81 2.44 17.62
N LYS A 92 15.65 3.41 17.22
CA LYS A 92 15.19 4.72 16.74
C LYS A 92 14.24 4.61 15.55
N VAL A 93 14.51 3.70 14.62
CA VAL A 93 13.61 3.48 13.47
C VAL A 93 12.28 2.86 13.94
N ALA A 94 12.32 1.85 14.81
CA ALA A 94 11.11 1.19 15.33
C ALA A 94 10.28 2.10 16.25
N ASP A 95 10.87 3.10 16.89
CA ASP A 95 10.17 4.09 17.71
C ASP A 95 9.34 5.08 16.88
N LEU A 96 9.56 5.18 15.57
CA LEU A 96 8.66 5.91 14.66
C LEU A 96 7.37 5.14 14.36
N TYR A 97 7.30 3.84 14.67
CA TYR A 97 6.14 2.99 14.46
C TYR A 97 5.26 2.95 15.71
N ALA A 98 3.95 2.84 15.52
CA ALA A 98 3.02 2.64 16.62
C ALA A 98 3.27 1.28 17.29
N LYS A 99 3.30 1.26 18.63
CA LYS A 99 3.56 0.04 19.41
C LYS A 99 2.38 -0.94 19.41
N LYS A 100 1.17 -0.44 19.11
CA LYS A 100 -0.09 -1.19 18.98
C LYS A 100 -0.81 -0.78 17.71
N ASP A 101 -1.74 -1.63 17.25
CA ASP A 101 -2.57 -1.41 16.06
C ASP A 101 -1.77 -1.12 14.78
N LEU A 102 -0.51 -1.57 14.72
CA LEU A 102 0.34 -1.38 13.57
C LEU A 102 -0.13 -2.30 12.42
N SER A 103 -0.04 -1.79 11.19
CA SER A 103 -0.21 -2.60 9.98
C SER A 103 1.01 -2.47 9.07
N PHE A 104 2.07 -3.24 9.32
CA PHE A 104 3.32 -3.16 8.56
C PHE A 104 3.51 -4.37 7.62
N LEU A 105 3.55 -4.08 6.32
CA LEU A 105 3.78 -4.99 5.19
C LEU A 105 5.11 -4.60 4.50
N PRO A 106 6.27 -5.05 5.01
CA PRO A 106 7.60 -4.64 4.53
C PRO A 106 7.97 -5.17 3.14
N THR A 107 8.97 -4.54 2.51
CA THR A 107 9.45 -4.87 1.15
C THR A 107 10.12 -6.23 1.04
N VAL A 108 10.90 -6.62 2.06
CA VAL A 108 11.81 -7.79 2.02
C VAL A 108 11.48 -8.88 3.03
N SER A 109 10.28 -8.85 3.59
CA SER A 109 9.75 -9.92 4.45
C SER A 109 8.28 -10.18 4.08
N PRO A 110 7.84 -11.44 4.00
CA PRO A 110 6.44 -11.76 3.74
C PRO A 110 5.57 -11.56 5.01
N LYS A 111 6.17 -11.54 6.21
CA LYS A 111 5.45 -11.42 7.49
C LYS A 111 4.61 -10.14 7.55
N PHE A 112 3.35 -10.26 7.93
CA PHE A 112 2.49 -9.14 8.30
C PHE A 112 2.73 -8.75 9.77
N ILE A 113 3.53 -7.70 9.97
CA ILE A 113 3.94 -7.16 11.28
C ILE A 113 2.82 -6.30 11.87
N ARG A 114 2.46 -6.55 13.15
CA ARG A 114 1.31 -5.94 13.84
C ARG A 114 1.65 -5.11 15.09
N ASP A 115 2.92 -5.08 15.47
CA ASP A 115 3.41 -4.46 16.71
C ASP A 115 4.82 -3.90 16.54
N GLY A 116 5.24 -3.06 17.50
CA GLY A 116 6.53 -2.35 17.45
C GLY A 116 7.76 -3.22 17.70
N ASP A 117 7.62 -4.36 18.40
CA ASP A 117 8.75 -5.24 18.72
C ASP A 117 9.11 -6.11 17.51
N SER A 118 8.11 -6.64 16.83
CA SER A 118 8.23 -7.28 15.51
C SER A 118 8.76 -6.31 14.44
N ALA A 119 8.46 -5.00 14.54
CA ALA A 119 9.05 -3.99 13.66
C ALA A 119 10.55 -3.76 13.97
N LYS A 120 10.94 -3.76 15.25
CA LYS A 120 12.35 -3.70 15.68
C LYS A 120 13.17 -4.88 15.14
N GLU A 121 12.64 -6.11 15.19
CA GLU A 121 13.28 -7.28 14.56
C GLU A 121 13.50 -7.09 13.05
N TYR A 122 12.52 -6.54 12.33
CA TYR A 122 12.65 -6.27 10.91
C TYR A 122 13.78 -5.25 10.62
N PHE A 123 13.84 -4.14 11.38
CA PHE A 123 14.85 -3.11 11.15
C PHE A 123 16.27 -3.56 11.49
N MET A 124 16.44 -4.46 12.47
CA MET A 124 17.73 -5.10 12.76
C MET A 124 18.34 -5.80 11.53
N GLU A 125 17.52 -6.42 10.67
CA GLU A 125 17.97 -7.03 9.41
C GLU A 125 17.99 -6.03 8.23
N PHE A 126 17.03 -5.12 8.16
CA PHE A 126 16.93 -4.16 7.06
C PHE A 126 18.09 -3.16 7.04
N LEU A 127 18.54 -2.66 8.20
CA LEU A 127 19.62 -1.66 8.29
C LEU A 127 20.99 -2.22 7.87
N LYS A 128 21.20 -3.54 7.91
CA LYS A 128 22.41 -4.19 7.35
C LYS A 128 22.58 -3.95 5.85
N LYS A 129 21.51 -3.56 5.15
CA LYS A 129 21.51 -3.23 3.71
C LYS A 129 21.89 -1.77 3.42
N LEU A 130 22.20 -0.97 4.46
CA LEU A 130 22.53 0.46 4.35
C LEU A 130 21.51 1.26 3.51
N PRO A 131 20.20 1.12 3.79
CA PRO A 131 19.14 1.70 2.97
C PRO A 131 19.13 3.23 3.06
N ASP A 132 18.99 3.87 1.91
CA ASP A 132 18.85 5.33 1.80
C ASP A 132 17.79 5.64 0.73
N GLY A 133 16.64 6.15 1.16
CA GLY A 133 15.43 6.28 0.36
C GLY A 133 15.15 7.71 -0.10
N THR A 134 14.91 7.86 -1.39
CA THR A 134 14.44 9.11 -2.02
C THR A 134 13.02 8.89 -2.54
N VAL A 135 12.05 9.68 -2.07
CA VAL A 135 10.73 9.77 -2.70
C VAL A 135 10.93 10.34 -4.11
N THR A 136 10.43 9.60 -5.10
CA THR A 136 10.47 10.00 -6.52
C THR A 136 9.11 10.42 -7.04
N SER A 137 8.06 10.14 -6.27
CA SER A 137 6.66 10.43 -6.54
C SER A 137 5.89 10.27 -5.21
N ASP A 138 5.10 11.24 -4.77
CA ASP A 138 4.10 11.08 -3.73
C ASP A 138 2.78 11.86 -3.88
N ASN A 139 1.72 11.26 -3.33
CA ASN A 139 0.44 11.89 -3.03
C ASN A 139 0.21 11.88 -1.51
N VAL A 140 -0.42 12.94 -0.99
CA VAL A 140 -0.73 13.11 0.42
C VAL A 140 -2.21 13.43 0.60
N GLN A 141 -2.94 12.56 1.30
CA GLN A 141 -4.36 12.68 1.60
C GLN A 141 -4.59 12.87 3.11
N ARG A 142 -5.29 13.93 3.49
CA ARG A 142 -5.59 14.24 4.90
C ARG A 142 -6.82 13.48 5.41
N TYR A 143 -6.71 12.85 6.58
CA TYR A 143 -7.79 12.13 7.26
C TYR A 143 -8.02 12.70 8.67
N GLY A 144 -8.54 13.92 8.71
CA GLY A 144 -8.77 14.68 9.95
C GLY A 144 -7.56 15.53 10.39
N PRO A 145 -7.55 16.03 11.64
CA PRO A 145 -6.44 16.85 12.15
C PRO A 145 -5.17 16.03 12.44
N ASP A 146 -5.35 14.78 12.89
CA ASP A 146 -4.30 13.97 13.50
C ASP A 146 -3.96 12.69 12.70
N ALA A 147 -4.39 12.58 11.44
CA ALA A 147 -3.97 11.49 10.56
C ALA A 147 -3.90 11.91 9.08
N TYR A 148 -2.97 11.31 8.34
CA TYR A 148 -2.86 11.45 6.88
C TYR A 148 -2.26 10.19 6.26
N LEU A 149 -2.62 9.94 5.00
CA LEU A 149 -2.06 8.91 4.14
C LEU A 149 -1.03 9.56 3.22
N HIS A 150 0.13 8.93 3.08
CA HIS A 150 1.23 9.35 2.22
C HIS A 150 1.66 8.16 1.38
N THR A 151 1.43 8.24 0.08
CA THR A 151 1.52 7.11 -0.86
C THR A 151 2.31 7.53 -2.09
N GLY A 152 3.03 6.60 -2.71
CA GLY A 152 3.80 6.96 -3.89
C GLY A 152 4.88 5.96 -4.28
N LEU A 153 5.89 6.48 -4.95
CA LEU A 153 7.08 5.76 -5.41
C LEU A 153 8.33 6.31 -4.71
N TYR A 154 9.26 5.42 -4.38
CA TYR A 154 10.58 5.77 -3.89
C TYR A 154 11.65 4.84 -4.42
N THR A 155 12.88 5.34 -4.50
CA THR A 155 14.06 4.54 -4.79
C THR A 155 14.92 4.43 -3.54
N PHE A 156 15.22 3.20 -3.11
CA PHE A 156 16.28 2.96 -2.14
C PHE A 156 17.59 2.71 -2.86
N LEU A 157 18.65 3.40 -2.45
CA LEU A 157 20.01 2.88 -2.61
C LEU A 157 20.29 1.91 -1.48
N THR A 158 20.90 0.76 -1.81
CA THR A 158 21.31 -0.26 -0.83
C THR A 158 22.73 -0.73 -1.10
N GLY A 159 23.47 -1.04 -0.03
CA GLY A 159 24.88 -1.46 -0.06
C GLY A 159 25.88 -0.36 0.32
N PRO A 160 27.16 -0.73 0.51
CA PRO A 160 28.27 0.20 0.73
C PRO A 160 28.37 1.27 -0.37
N ALA A 161 28.94 2.44 -0.06
CA ALA A 161 28.97 3.60 -0.95
C ALA A 161 29.55 3.30 -2.34
N GLU A 162 30.57 2.45 -2.39
CA GLU A 162 31.27 1.98 -3.58
C GLU A 162 30.48 0.96 -4.45
N SER A 163 29.35 0.46 -3.96
CA SER A 163 28.55 -0.60 -4.60
C SER A 163 27.04 -0.42 -4.47
N ARG A 164 26.56 0.82 -4.24
CA ARG A 164 25.14 1.12 -4.06
C ARG A 164 24.30 0.73 -5.28
N ALA A 165 23.30 -0.12 -5.07
CA ALA A 165 22.33 -0.53 -6.08
C ALA A 165 20.96 0.10 -5.83
N PRO A 166 20.30 0.68 -6.85
CA PRO A 166 18.96 1.24 -6.74
C PRO A 166 17.88 0.14 -6.73
N VAL A 167 16.87 0.33 -5.90
CA VAL A 167 15.68 -0.52 -5.78
C VAL A 167 14.45 0.39 -5.84
N GLU A 168 13.78 0.40 -6.99
CA GLU A 168 12.50 1.09 -7.19
C GLU A 168 11.37 0.36 -6.46
N ALA A 169 10.59 1.11 -5.68
CA ALA A 169 9.52 0.57 -4.86
C ALA A 169 8.32 1.53 -4.76
N ARG A 170 7.18 0.97 -4.36
CA ARG A 170 5.92 1.65 -4.05
C ARG A 170 5.74 1.66 -2.54
N PHE A 171 5.18 2.74 -2.01
CA PHE A 171 4.89 2.86 -0.58
C PHE A 171 3.50 3.37 -0.27
N SER A 172 3.06 3.12 0.96
CA SER A 172 1.85 3.66 1.55
C SER A 172 2.08 3.75 3.06
N TYR A 173 2.23 4.95 3.59
CA TYR A 173 2.32 5.23 5.02
C TYR A 173 1.01 5.86 5.49
N MET A 174 0.34 5.27 6.48
CA MET A 174 -0.62 6.03 7.28
C MET A 174 0.11 6.55 8.52
N TRP A 175 0.16 7.87 8.63
CA TRP A 175 0.70 8.57 9.78
C TRP A 175 -0.45 9.00 10.69
N ARG A 176 -0.27 8.85 12.00
CA ARG A 176 -1.21 9.29 13.02
C ARG A 176 -0.47 9.99 14.15
N LYS A 177 -1.05 11.05 14.69
CA LYS A 177 -0.54 11.72 15.90
C LYS A 177 -0.91 10.89 17.12
N ILE A 178 0.10 10.42 17.86
CA ILE A 178 -0.01 9.66 19.10
C ILE A 178 0.85 10.37 20.14
N ASP A 179 0.26 10.72 21.28
CA ASP A 179 0.92 11.46 22.37
C ASP A 179 1.66 12.73 21.90
N GLY A 180 1.06 13.42 20.92
CA GLY A 180 1.60 14.64 20.31
C GLY A 180 2.61 14.44 19.18
N ALA A 181 3.16 13.23 19.00
CA ALA A 181 4.15 12.90 17.98
C ALA A 181 3.52 12.16 16.78
N TRP A 182 4.01 12.40 15.57
CA TRP A 182 3.63 11.60 14.40
C TRP A 182 4.25 10.20 14.48
N LYS A 183 3.40 9.17 14.33
CA LYS A 183 3.78 7.75 14.31
C LYS A 183 3.20 7.06 13.08
N ILE A 184 3.93 6.10 12.56
CA ILE A 184 3.51 5.21 11.47
C ILE A 184 2.57 4.15 12.06
N VAL A 185 1.28 4.20 11.70
CA VAL A 185 0.26 3.19 12.08
C VAL A 185 -0.01 2.18 10.95
N HIS A 186 0.31 2.54 9.71
CA HIS A 186 0.38 1.61 8.58
C HIS A 186 1.61 1.92 7.74
N HIS A 187 2.28 0.88 7.26
CA HIS A 187 3.30 0.98 6.21
C HIS A 187 3.17 -0.23 5.30
N HIS A 188 2.92 -0.02 4.00
CA HIS A 188 3.00 -1.05 2.99
C HIS A 188 4.04 -0.64 1.95
N SER A 189 5.13 -1.41 1.87
CA SER A 189 6.20 -1.21 0.89
C SER A 189 6.35 -2.44 0.00
N SER A 190 6.35 -2.24 -1.32
CA SER A 190 6.59 -3.29 -2.30
C SER A 190 7.59 -2.83 -3.35
N ALA A 191 8.50 -3.69 -3.82
CA ALA A 191 9.23 -3.38 -5.05
C ALA A 191 8.23 -3.23 -6.23
N LEU A 192 8.64 -2.56 -7.31
CA LEU A 192 7.83 -2.56 -8.54
C LEU A 192 7.59 -4.00 -9.04
N PRO A 193 6.47 -4.30 -9.73
CA PRO A 193 6.14 -5.68 -10.10
C PRO A 193 7.11 -6.30 -11.11
N LYS A 194 7.38 -7.60 -10.94
CA LYS A 194 7.74 -8.60 -11.98
C LYS A 194 7.29 -9.99 -11.44
N ALA A 195 7.39 -11.04 -12.25
CA ALA A 195 6.60 -12.28 -12.11
C ALA A 195 6.64 -12.99 -10.72
N PRO A 196 5.54 -13.69 -10.29
CA PRO A 196 5.16 -13.81 -8.87
C PRO A 196 5.77 -14.97 -8.07
N GLY A 197 5.67 -14.92 -6.72
CA GLY A 197 5.94 -16.04 -5.79
C GLY A 197 5.48 -15.80 -4.32
N ALA A 198 5.13 -16.89 -3.60
CA ALA A 198 4.45 -17.09 -2.28
C ALA A 198 5.14 -16.58 -0.97
N ALA A 199 4.60 -16.59 0.29
CA ALA A 199 3.29 -16.90 0.95
C ALA A 199 3.22 -16.30 2.40
N VAL A 200 2.03 -16.08 3.02
CA VAL A 200 1.67 -16.21 4.50
C VAL A 200 0.21 -15.75 4.86
N GLU A 201 -0.26 -16.02 6.11
CA GLU A 201 -1.65 -15.90 6.63
C GLU A 201 -2.01 -14.65 7.49
N GLU A 202 -3.29 -14.53 7.86
CA GLU A 202 -3.94 -13.39 8.54
C GLU A 202 -4.50 -13.64 9.97
N ALA A 203 -4.90 -12.55 10.64
CA ALA A 203 -5.65 -12.46 11.90
C ALA A 203 -6.40 -11.11 11.98
N GLU A 204 -7.55 -11.07 12.68
CA GLU A 204 -8.64 -10.08 12.53
C GLU A 204 -8.88 -9.14 13.75
N SER A 205 -9.74 -8.12 13.55
CA SER A 205 -10.40 -7.28 14.59
C SER A 205 -11.74 -6.72 14.05
N GLU A 206 -12.68 -6.35 14.94
CA GLU A 206 -14.10 -6.74 14.72
C GLU A 206 -15.14 -5.67 14.31
N ASP A 207 -14.94 -4.35 14.50
CA ASP A 207 -16.07 -3.39 14.47
C ASP A 207 -16.54 -2.95 13.07
N MET A 208 -15.61 -2.66 12.16
CA MET A 208 -15.89 -2.28 10.76
C MET A 208 -15.83 -3.48 9.80
N TYR A 209 -15.56 -4.69 10.31
CA TYR A 209 -15.25 -5.85 9.48
C TYR A 209 -16.40 -6.32 8.57
N PRO A 210 -17.68 -6.39 9.01
CA PRO A 210 -18.79 -6.75 8.12
C PRO A 210 -18.97 -5.77 6.94
N ILE A 211 -18.70 -4.48 7.15
CA ILE A 211 -18.75 -3.45 6.10
C ILE A 211 -17.57 -3.64 5.13
N ALA A 212 -16.37 -3.91 5.65
CA ALA A 212 -15.19 -4.18 4.84
C ALA A 212 -15.37 -5.44 3.96
N GLN A 213 -15.94 -6.52 4.52
CA GLN A 213 -16.29 -7.73 3.78
C GLN A 213 -17.36 -7.45 2.70
N ALA A 214 -18.44 -6.73 3.02
CA ALA A 214 -19.51 -6.41 2.06
C ALA A 214 -19.01 -5.53 0.90
N ASN A 215 -18.18 -4.54 1.19
CA ASN A 215 -17.55 -3.67 0.18
C ASN A 215 -16.54 -4.45 -0.68
N PHE A 216 -15.72 -5.33 -0.07
CA PHE A 216 -14.80 -6.19 -0.83
C PHE A 216 -15.55 -7.22 -1.70
N LYS A 217 -16.64 -7.80 -1.20
CA LYS A 217 -17.52 -8.66 -2.00
C LYS A 217 -18.12 -7.89 -3.18
N SER A 218 -18.60 -6.66 -2.96
CA SER A 218 -19.17 -5.82 -4.02
C SER A 218 -18.15 -5.51 -5.13
N TRP A 219 -16.87 -5.36 -4.77
CA TRP A 219 -15.78 -5.21 -5.72
C TRP A 219 -15.48 -6.51 -6.49
N ASN A 220 -15.43 -7.66 -5.82
CA ASN A 220 -15.29 -8.96 -6.48
C ASN A 220 -16.47 -9.28 -7.41
N ASP A 221 -17.71 -9.02 -6.98
CA ASP A 221 -18.93 -9.17 -7.78
C ASP A 221 -18.90 -8.28 -9.04
N ALA A 222 -18.28 -7.10 -8.95
CA ALA A 222 -18.06 -6.24 -10.12
C ALA A 222 -17.03 -6.85 -11.09
N LEU A 223 -15.91 -7.40 -10.61
CA LEU A 223 -14.94 -8.09 -11.48
C LEU A 223 -15.57 -9.21 -12.31
N GLN A 224 -16.51 -9.97 -11.72
CA GLN A 224 -17.17 -11.07 -12.43
C GLN A 224 -18.04 -10.64 -13.61
N THR A 225 -18.50 -9.38 -13.63
CA THR A 225 -19.29 -8.89 -14.75
C THR A 225 -18.50 -8.63 -16.03
N LYS A 226 -17.15 -8.63 -15.97
CA LYS A 226 -16.24 -8.20 -17.05
C LYS A 226 -16.46 -6.74 -17.54
N ASP A 227 -17.33 -6.00 -16.86
CA ASP A 227 -17.63 -4.60 -17.14
C ASP A 227 -16.61 -3.69 -16.41
N TYR A 228 -15.67 -3.14 -17.18
CA TYR A 228 -14.62 -2.27 -16.65
C TYR A 228 -15.16 -0.92 -16.16
N GLU A 229 -16.28 -0.42 -16.71
CA GLU A 229 -16.92 0.80 -16.24
C GLU A 229 -17.56 0.57 -14.87
N LYS A 230 -18.24 -0.56 -14.69
CA LYS A 230 -18.81 -0.98 -13.39
C LYS A 230 -17.73 -1.13 -12.33
N VAL A 231 -16.59 -1.77 -12.64
CA VAL A 231 -15.47 -1.89 -11.69
C VAL A 231 -14.87 -0.53 -11.38
N ALA A 232 -14.58 0.30 -12.39
CA ALA A 232 -14.01 1.63 -12.19
C ALA A 232 -14.96 2.57 -11.42
N SER A 233 -16.28 2.38 -11.51
CA SER A 233 -17.28 3.19 -10.79
C SER A 233 -17.18 3.10 -9.26
N LEU A 234 -16.50 2.06 -8.74
CA LEU A 234 -16.24 1.87 -7.30
C LEU A 234 -15.09 2.75 -6.78
N TYR A 235 -14.28 3.31 -7.68
CA TYR A 235 -13.12 4.15 -7.36
C TYR A 235 -13.51 5.63 -7.31
N SER A 236 -12.80 6.39 -6.49
CA SER A 236 -12.83 7.86 -6.52
C SER A 236 -12.32 8.36 -7.87
N LYS A 237 -12.91 9.45 -8.38
CA LYS A 237 -12.49 10.06 -9.67
C LYS A 237 -11.47 11.18 -9.52
N THR A 238 -11.34 11.76 -8.32
CA THR A 238 -10.66 13.04 -8.07
C THR A 238 -9.76 13.03 -6.83
N ASP A 239 -9.80 11.97 -6.03
CA ASP A 239 -9.04 11.81 -4.79
C ASP A 239 -8.64 10.33 -4.67
N LEU A 240 -7.88 9.86 -5.67
CA LEU A 240 -7.50 8.46 -5.80
C LEU A 240 -5.97 8.27 -5.67
N SER A 241 -5.59 7.21 -4.97
CA SER A 241 -4.23 6.66 -4.93
C SER A 241 -4.28 5.17 -5.26
N PHE A 242 -4.15 4.81 -6.54
CA PHE A 242 -4.21 3.41 -7.00
C PHE A 242 -2.84 2.92 -7.48
N LEU A 243 -2.30 1.94 -6.75
CA LEU A 243 -1.04 1.23 -7.01
C LEU A 243 -1.39 -0.24 -7.36
N PRO A 244 -1.71 -0.53 -8.63
CA PRO A 244 -2.20 -1.84 -9.08
C PRO A 244 -1.18 -2.99 -8.98
N THR A 245 -1.70 -4.22 -8.87
CA THR A 245 -0.90 -5.45 -8.72
C THR A 245 0.01 -5.75 -9.90
N VAL A 246 -0.48 -5.52 -11.13
CA VAL A 246 0.15 -5.93 -12.40
C VAL A 246 0.48 -4.77 -13.33
N SER A 247 0.61 -3.57 -12.78
CA SER A 247 1.07 -2.37 -13.51
C SER A 247 1.99 -1.54 -12.61
N PRO A 248 3.09 -0.97 -13.13
CA PRO A 248 3.94 -0.06 -12.38
C PRO A 248 3.37 1.37 -12.29
N LYS A 249 2.40 1.73 -13.14
CA LYS A 249 1.78 3.07 -13.14
C LYS A 249 1.14 3.37 -11.79
N PHE A 250 1.44 4.53 -11.23
CA PHE A 250 0.60 5.14 -10.20
C PHE A 250 -0.61 5.77 -10.89
N ILE A 251 -1.82 5.45 -10.43
CA ILE A 251 -3.08 5.88 -11.02
C ILE A 251 -3.81 6.79 -10.02
N GLN A 252 -4.11 8.03 -10.43
CA GLN A 252 -4.72 9.05 -9.56
C GLN A 252 -6.10 9.53 -10.06
N ASP A 253 -6.56 9.06 -11.22
CA ASP A 253 -7.78 9.53 -11.88
C ASP A 253 -8.70 8.39 -12.37
N GLY A 254 -9.95 8.76 -12.68
CA GLY A 254 -10.98 7.83 -13.12
C GLY A 254 -10.82 7.28 -14.54
N GLN A 255 -10.19 8.01 -15.47
CA GLN A 255 -9.96 7.55 -16.85
C GLN A 255 -8.86 6.49 -16.88
N SER A 256 -7.70 6.77 -16.28
CA SER A 256 -6.61 5.80 -16.12
C SER A 256 -7.05 4.54 -15.37
N THR A 257 -8.02 4.66 -14.46
CA THR A 257 -8.65 3.52 -13.78
C THR A 257 -9.50 2.68 -14.73
N GLN A 258 -10.32 3.29 -15.60
CA GLN A 258 -11.08 2.57 -16.64
C GLN A 258 -10.13 1.87 -17.63
N GLU A 259 -9.10 2.56 -18.11
CA GLU A 259 -8.09 2.00 -19.02
C GLU A 259 -7.38 0.79 -18.41
N TYR A 260 -7.00 0.88 -17.13
CA TYR A 260 -6.42 -0.24 -16.39
C TYR A 260 -7.37 -1.44 -16.33
N PHE A 261 -8.64 -1.24 -15.96
CA PHE A 261 -9.59 -2.35 -15.84
C PHE A 261 -9.99 -2.95 -17.18
N MET A 262 -10.05 -2.14 -18.25
CA MET A 262 -10.26 -2.62 -19.61
C MET A 262 -9.18 -3.65 -20.03
N GLU A 263 -7.91 -3.43 -19.67
CA GLU A 263 -6.83 -4.38 -19.95
C GLU A 263 -6.66 -5.48 -18.89
N PHE A 264 -7.04 -5.23 -17.64
CA PHE A 264 -6.94 -6.21 -16.56
C PHE A 264 -8.00 -7.31 -16.69
N LEU A 265 -9.26 -6.96 -16.99
CA LEU A 265 -10.36 -7.93 -17.05
C LEU A 265 -10.22 -8.94 -18.20
N LYS A 266 -9.54 -8.56 -19.29
CA LYS A 266 -9.13 -9.46 -20.39
C LYS A 266 -8.17 -10.58 -19.95
N LYS A 267 -7.48 -10.41 -18.82
CA LYS A 267 -6.50 -11.36 -18.26
C LYS A 267 -7.11 -12.27 -17.19
N LEU A 268 -8.32 -11.97 -16.73
CA LEU A 268 -9.07 -12.84 -15.82
C LEU A 268 -9.79 -13.93 -16.62
N PRO A 269 -9.79 -15.20 -16.18
CA PRO A 269 -10.55 -16.27 -16.83
C PRO A 269 -12.06 -16.03 -16.70
N ASP A 270 -12.86 -16.68 -17.53
CA ASP A 270 -14.32 -16.65 -17.41
C ASP A 270 -14.78 -17.47 -16.20
N GLY A 271 -15.78 -16.94 -15.47
CA GLY A 271 -16.34 -17.56 -14.26
C GLY A 271 -15.33 -17.68 -13.10
N THR A 272 -15.15 -16.59 -12.34
CA THR A 272 -14.39 -16.56 -11.07
C THR A 272 -15.29 -16.29 -9.86
#